data_AF-A0A5B6ZV88-F1
#
_entry.id   AF-A0A5B6ZV88-F1
#
_cell.length_a   1.000
_cell.length_b   1.000
_cell.length_c   1.000
_cell.angle_alpha   90.00
_cell.angle_beta   90.00
_cell.angle_gamma   90.00
#
_symmetry.space_group_name_H-M   'P 1'
#
loop_
_entity.id
_entity.type
_entity.pdbx_description
1 polymer ?
#
loop_
_entity_poly.entity_id
_entity_poly.type
_entity_poly.pdbx_seq_one_letter_code
_entity_poly.pdbx_strand_id
1 'polypeptide(L)'
;MDPKGIIEMLLIFLEERGGVGVIPPPLDNSKDNANRIIPFLGKWKGHSITNRSGVYGATIAEADTITVLEIDNEGQLIQDITSTSNGGNVTTNVHWTGTMSNNLVTFHGGFQLTLLPGGMYMGCPCDVAKSVAESKPFHLEFCWLESPGKRQRLVRTYDVEGLAVSS
;
A
#
# COMPACT_ATOMS: atom_id res chain seq x y z
N MET A 1 0.73 -9.73 12.66
CA MET A 1 2.18 -9.83 12.83
C MET A 1 2.42 -10.69 14.04
N ASP A 2 3.51 -11.45 14.05
CA ASP A 2 3.92 -12.20 15.22
C ASP A 2 4.41 -11.24 16.33
N PRO A 3 4.66 -11.74 17.56
CA PRO A 3 5.19 -10.91 18.64
C PRO A 3 6.57 -10.29 18.37
N LYS A 4 7.27 -10.69 17.31
CA LYS A 4 8.57 -10.14 16.89
C LYS A 4 8.41 -9.04 15.83
N GLY A 5 7.19 -8.71 15.42
CA GLY A 5 6.92 -7.68 14.41
C GLY A 5 7.12 -8.15 12.97
N ILE A 6 7.15 -9.47 12.73
CA ILE A 6 7.20 -10.07 11.39
C ILE A 6 5.78 -10.40 10.93
N ILE A 7 5.49 -10.26 9.63
CA ILE A 7 4.17 -10.64 9.12
C ILE A 7 3.96 -12.16 9.23
N GLU A 8 2.81 -12.59 9.77
CA GLU A 8 2.44 -14.02 9.85
C GLU A 8 1.31 -14.38 8.89
N MET A 9 0.33 -13.47 8.73
CA MET A 9 -0.91 -13.72 8.01
C MET A 9 -1.50 -12.38 7.55
N LEU A 10 -2.14 -12.42 6.38
CA LEU A 10 -2.96 -11.34 5.84
C LEU A 10 -4.40 -11.86 5.74
N LEU A 11 -5.35 -11.05 6.19
CA LEU A 11 -6.78 -11.38 6.17
C LEU A 11 -7.51 -10.34 5.32
N ILE A 12 -8.39 -10.80 4.45
CA ILE A 12 -9.25 -9.96 3.62
C ILE A 12 -10.69 -10.42 3.82
N PHE A 13 -11.55 -9.49 4.21
CA PHE A 13 -12.98 -9.68 4.24
C PHE A 13 -13.57 -8.92 3.05
N LEU A 14 -14.15 -9.65 2.10
CA LEU A 14 -14.88 -9.07 0.97
C LEU A 14 -16.38 -9.18 1.27
N GLU A 15 -16.98 -8.05 1.62
CA GLU A 15 -18.34 -7.99 2.14
C GLU A 15 -19.23 -7.13 1.24
N GLU A 16 -20.47 -7.58 1.02
CA GLU A 16 -21.50 -6.82 0.31
C GLU A 16 -22.71 -6.62 1.22
N ARG A 17 -23.16 -5.36 1.36
CA ARG A 17 -24.27 -5.01 2.23
C ARG A 17 -25.60 -5.12 1.47
N GLY A 18 -26.43 -6.11 1.83
CA GLY A 18 -27.87 -6.12 1.54
C GLY A 18 -28.32 -6.93 0.31
N GLY A 19 -28.03 -8.23 0.26
CA GLY A 19 -28.54 -9.13 -0.79
C GLY A 19 -29.11 -10.43 -0.24
N VAL A 20 -30.41 -10.67 -0.42
CA VAL A 20 -30.98 -12.03 -0.36
C VAL A 20 -30.44 -12.77 -1.60
N GLY A 21 -29.46 -13.64 -1.41
CA GLY A 21 -28.94 -14.52 -2.46
C GLY A 21 -27.78 -13.98 -3.32
N VAL A 22 -27.12 -12.88 -2.92
CA VAL A 22 -25.90 -12.43 -3.62
C VAL A 22 -24.70 -13.16 -3.05
N ILE A 23 -24.13 -14.07 -3.83
CA ILE A 23 -22.82 -14.65 -3.57
C ILE A 23 -21.82 -13.48 -3.69
N PRO A 24 -21.03 -13.16 -2.64
CA PRO A 24 -20.03 -12.09 -2.76
C PRO A 24 -19.16 -12.40 -3.98
N PRO A 25 -18.85 -11.39 -4.82
CA PRO A 25 -18.10 -11.63 -6.04
C PRO A 25 -16.83 -12.40 -5.66
N PRO A 26 -16.60 -13.60 -6.24
CA PRO A 26 -15.41 -14.35 -5.89
C PRO A 26 -14.20 -13.50 -6.22
N LEU A 27 -13.23 -13.45 -5.31
CA LEU A 27 -11.92 -12.95 -5.68
C LEU A 27 -11.46 -13.79 -6.87
N ASP A 28 -11.23 -13.15 -8.01
CA ASP A 28 -10.82 -13.86 -9.21
C ASP A 28 -9.52 -14.60 -8.89
N ASN A 29 -9.67 -15.91 -8.75
CA ASN A 29 -8.62 -16.88 -8.54
C ASN A 29 -8.20 -17.46 -9.89
N SER A 30 -8.49 -16.78 -11.01
CA SER A 30 -8.08 -17.22 -12.34
C SER A 30 -6.64 -17.70 -12.25
N LYS A 31 -6.48 -18.99 -12.54
CA LYS A 31 -5.21 -19.73 -12.50
C LYS A 31 -4.23 -19.25 -13.58
N ASP A 32 -4.56 -18.14 -14.24
CA ASP A 32 -3.62 -17.45 -15.08
C ASP A 32 -2.58 -16.84 -14.15
N ASN A 33 -1.42 -17.49 -14.15
CA ASN A 33 -0.09 -17.00 -13.75
C ASN A 33 0.29 -15.67 -14.44
N ALA A 34 -0.68 -14.83 -14.84
CA ALA A 34 -0.47 -13.46 -15.20
C ALA A 34 0.07 -12.75 -13.96
N ASN A 35 1.28 -12.21 -14.08
CA ASN A 35 1.99 -11.53 -13.02
C ASN A 35 1.06 -10.48 -12.37
N ARG A 36 0.67 -10.71 -11.10
CA ARG A 36 -0.32 -9.89 -10.38
C ARG A 36 0.09 -8.43 -10.24
N ILE A 37 1.35 -8.11 -10.51
CA ILE A 37 1.84 -6.74 -10.46
C ILE A 37 1.42 -5.92 -11.70
N ILE A 38 1.15 -6.57 -12.83
CA ILE A 38 0.89 -5.92 -14.13
C ILE A 38 -0.19 -4.83 -14.01
N PRO A 39 -1.36 -5.07 -13.36
CA PRO A 39 -2.40 -4.05 -13.27
C PRO A 39 -2.01 -2.84 -12.43
N PHE A 40 -0.93 -2.91 -11.63
CA PHE A 40 -0.44 -1.81 -10.81
C PHE A 40 0.69 -1.02 -11.48
N LEU A 41 1.30 -1.56 -12.55
CA LEU A 41 2.38 -0.89 -13.27
C LEU A 41 1.87 0.36 -13.99
N GLY A 42 2.80 1.29 -14.23
CA GLY A 42 2.57 2.55 -14.90
C GLY A 42 2.38 3.72 -13.93
N LYS A 43 1.81 4.80 -14.47
CA LYS A 43 1.69 6.10 -13.79
C LYS A 43 0.27 6.34 -13.29
N TRP A 44 0.15 6.52 -11.98
CA TRP A 44 -1.08 6.82 -11.27
C TRP A 44 -1.04 8.26 -10.79
N LYS A 45 -2.06 9.05 -11.15
CA LYS A 45 -2.26 10.39 -10.61
C LYS A 45 -3.54 10.39 -9.78
N GLY A 46 -3.51 11.05 -8.62
CA GLY A 46 -4.66 11.11 -7.75
C GLY A 46 -4.51 12.19 -6.69
N HIS A 47 -5.39 12.15 -5.71
CA HIS A 47 -5.41 13.08 -4.59
C HIS A 47 -5.43 12.30 -3.28
N SER A 48 -4.73 12.78 -2.27
CA SER A 48 -4.61 12.16 -0.96
C SER A 48 -5.06 13.11 0.13
N ILE A 49 -5.75 12.57 1.13
CA ILE A 49 -6.19 13.30 2.33
C ILE A 49 -5.65 12.52 3.51
N THR A 50 -4.88 13.18 4.37
CA THR A 50 -4.36 12.60 5.60
C THR A 50 -5.16 13.15 6.78
N ASN A 51 -5.72 12.25 7.58
CA ASN A 51 -6.47 12.56 8.78
C ASN A 51 -5.74 12.05 10.02
N ARG A 52 -5.77 12.84 11.10
CA ARG A 52 -5.25 12.41 12.40
C ARG A 52 -6.07 11.24 12.93
N SER A 53 -5.40 10.25 13.51
CA SER A 53 -6.06 9.14 14.18
C SER A 53 -6.90 9.60 15.38
N GLY A 54 -8.05 8.95 15.58
CA GLY A 54 -9.01 9.24 16.65
C GLY A 54 -10.38 9.67 16.11
N VAL A 55 -11.38 9.68 16.97
CA VAL A 55 -12.80 9.91 16.59
C VAL A 55 -13.02 11.28 15.95
N TYR A 56 -12.25 12.29 16.36
CA TYR A 56 -12.36 13.63 15.79
C TYR A 56 -11.91 13.69 14.31
N GLY A 57 -10.95 12.85 13.90
CA GLY A 57 -10.59 12.66 12.49
C GLY A 57 -10.14 13.93 11.74
N ALA A 58 -9.46 14.86 12.41
CA ALA A 58 -9.07 16.14 11.80
C ALA A 58 -8.20 15.93 10.55
N THR A 59 -8.55 16.60 9.46
CA THR A 59 -7.69 16.73 8.29
C THR A 59 -6.42 17.48 8.67
N ILE A 60 -5.27 16.83 8.45
CA ILE A 60 -3.95 17.41 8.73
C ILE A 60 -3.20 17.80 7.46
N ALA A 61 -3.46 17.12 6.34
CA ALA A 61 -2.84 17.44 5.06
C ALA A 61 -3.70 16.95 3.90
N GLU A 62 -3.63 17.67 2.79
CA GLU A 62 -4.14 17.26 1.49
C GLU A 62 -3.02 17.44 0.47
N ALA A 63 -2.93 16.53 -0.50
CA ALA A 63 -1.88 16.59 -1.51
C ALA A 63 -2.28 15.90 -2.81
N ASP A 64 -1.85 16.49 -3.92
CA ASP A 64 -1.87 15.83 -5.22
C ASP A 64 -0.72 14.82 -5.29
N THR A 65 -1.03 13.61 -5.75
CA THR A 65 -0.09 12.49 -5.73
C THR A 65 0.16 11.97 -7.14
N ILE A 66 1.40 11.61 -7.40
CA ILE A 66 1.81 10.88 -8.59
C ILE A 66 2.60 9.67 -8.12
N THR A 67 2.15 8.47 -8.45
CA THR A 67 2.88 7.23 -8.22
C THR A 67 3.27 6.62 -9.55
N VAL A 68 4.54 6.31 -9.74
CA VAL A 68 5.05 5.54 -10.87
C VAL A 68 5.53 4.20 -10.33
N LEU A 69 5.10 3.11 -10.96
CA LEU A 69 5.55 1.77 -10.63
C LEU A 69 5.98 1.08 -11.92
N GLU A 70 7.26 0.74 -12.04
CA GLU A 70 7.86 0.21 -13.26
C GLU A 70 8.74 -1.01 -12.95
N ILE A 71 8.92 -1.86 -13.94
CA ILE A 71 9.93 -2.93 -13.91
C ILE A 71 10.95 -2.56 -14.97
N ASP A 72 12.21 -2.46 -14.58
CA ASP A 72 13.29 -2.13 -15.52
C ASP A 72 13.69 -3.33 -16.39
N ASN A 73 14.66 -3.11 -17.27
CA ASN A 73 15.15 -4.14 -18.19
C ASN A 73 15.85 -5.31 -17.48
N GLU A 74 16.27 -5.13 -16.23
CA GLU A 74 16.95 -6.12 -15.39
C GLU A 74 15.95 -6.89 -14.51
N GLY A 75 14.66 -6.54 -14.57
CA GLY A 75 13.59 -7.12 -13.76
C GLY A 75 13.49 -6.54 -12.36
N GLN A 76 14.19 -5.44 -12.07
CA GLN A 76 14.09 -4.71 -10.80
C GLN A 76 12.83 -3.86 -10.80
N LEU A 77 12.12 -3.85 -9.67
CA LEU A 77 10.95 -3.00 -9.48
C LEU A 77 11.40 -1.62 -9.00
N ILE A 78 10.89 -0.59 -9.64
CA ILE A 78 11.11 0.82 -9.32
C ILE A 78 9.77 1.44 -8.94
N GLN A 79 9.73 2.12 -7.80
CA GLN A 79 8.57 2.86 -7.34
C GLN A 79 8.96 4.30 -7.00
N ASP A 80 8.28 5.25 -7.62
CA ASP A 80 8.38 6.67 -7.28
C ASP A 80 7.02 7.17 -6.79
N ILE A 81 7.01 7.83 -5.63
CA ILE A 81 5.83 8.50 -5.09
C ILE A 81 6.16 9.97 -4.89
N THR A 82 5.53 10.82 -5.70
CA THR A 82 5.52 12.27 -5.53
C THR A 82 4.24 12.68 -4.81
N SER A 83 4.37 13.54 -3.81
CA SER A 83 3.26 14.17 -3.12
C SER A 83 3.50 15.67 -3.06
N THR A 84 2.57 16.46 -3.58
CA THR A 84 2.61 17.92 -3.60
C THR A 84 1.48 18.44 -2.73
N SER A 85 1.81 19.09 -1.61
CA SER A 85 0.85 19.62 -0.67
C SER A 85 -0.11 20.60 -1.33
N ASN A 86 -1.37 20.63 -0.89
CA ASN A 86 -2.34 21.63 -1.33
C ASN A 86 -1.80 23.05 -1.08
N GLY A 87 -1.81 23.90 -2.12
CA GLY A 87 -1.12 25.20 -2.15
C GLY A 87 0.31 25.18 -2.73
N GLY A 88 0.86 24.00 -3.06
CA GLY A 88 2.10 23.85 -3.84
C GLY A 88 3.40 24.17 -3.13
N ASN A 89 3.37 24.45 -1.82
CA ASN A 89 4.53 24.92 -1.06
C ASN A 89 5.55 23.83 -0.74
N VAL A 90 5.11 22.57 -0.63
CA VAL A 90 5.96 21.42 -0.32
C VAL A 90 5.71 20.30 -1.30
N THR A 91 6.77 19.83 -1.95
CA THR A 91 6.75 18.64 -2.80
C THR A 91 7.77 17.64 -2.28
N THR A 92 7.31 16.43 -1.94
CA THR A 92 8.16 15.32 -1.51
C THR A 92 8.20 14.25 -2.58
N ASN A 93 9.38 13.71 -2.84
CA ASN A 93 9.57 12.57 -3.73
C ASN A 93 10.24 11.44 -2.95
N VAL A 94 9.63 10.26 -3.00
CA VAL A 94 10.15 9.03 -2.41
C VAL A 94 10.42 8.05 -3.54
N HIS A 95 11.68 7.66 -3.68
CA HIS A 95 12.14 6.70 -4.67
C HIS A 95 12.55 5.41 -3.97
N TRP A 96 11.96 4.29 -4.35
CA TRP A 96 12.31 2.96 -3.87
C TRP A 96 12.60 2.01 -5.02
N THR A 97 13.57 1.13 -4.78
CA THR A 97 13.86 0.01 -5.65
C THR A 97 13.77 -1.29 -4.88
N GLY A 98 13.37 -2.36 -5.56
CA GLY A 98 13.12 -3.64 -4.95
C GLY A 98 13.17 -4.78 -5.94
N THR A 99 13.10 -6.00 -5.42
CA THR A 99 13.02 -7.21 -6.22
C THR A 99 11.66 -7.87 -6.02
N MET A 100 11.20 -8.57 -7.05
CA MET A 100 9.95 -9.31 -7.00
C MET A 100 10.25 -10.80 -7.05
N SER A 101 9.70 -11.55 -6.11
CA SER A 101 9.71 -13.02 -6.12
C SER A 101 8.28 -13.51 -5.99
N ASN A 102 7.76 -14.13 -7.06
CA ASN A 102 6.36 -14.51 -7.17
C ASN A 102 5.42 -13.32 -6.92
N ASN A 103 4.61 -13.39 -5.86
CA ASN A 103 3.65 -12.36 -5.48
C ASN A 103 4.17 -11.46 -4.32
N LEU A 104 5.46 -11.51 -4.00
CA LEU A 104 6.08 -10.71 -2.96
C LEU A 104 7.10 -9.76 -3.56
N VAL A 105 6.89 -8.47 -3.37
CA VAL A 105 7.88 -7.41 -3.64
C VAL A 105 8.62 -7.13 -2.35
N THR A 106 9.94 -7.11 -2.39
CA THR A 106 10.80 -6.69 -1.28
C THR A 106 11.64 -5.49 -1.71
N PHE A 107 11.40 -4.34 -1.09
CA PHE A 107 12.19 -3.14 -1.31
C PHE A 107 13.46 -3.17 -0.47
N HIS A 108 14.56 -2.65 -1.03
CA HIS A 108 15.85 -2.58 -0.35
C HIS A 108 15.80 -1.75 0.95
N GLY A 109 14.81 -0.87 1.09
CA GLY A 109 14.54 -0.09 2.29
C GLY A 109 13.87 -0.85 3.45
N GLY A 110 13.61 -2.15 3.31
CA GLY A 110 12.99 -2.96 4.37
C GLY A 110 11.46 -2.86 4.42
N PHE A 111 10.83 -2.52 3.29
CA PHE A 111 9.38 -2.55 3.09
C PHE A 111 9.03 -3.65 2.08
N GLN A 112 7.84 -4.23 2.19
CA GLN A 112 7.40 -5.29 1.30
C GLN A 112 5.93 -5.12 0.90
N LEU A 113 5.58 -5.59 -0.30
CA LEU A 113 4.21 -5.67 -0.78
C LEU A 113 3.86 -7.11 -1.12
N THR A 114 2.78 -7.62 -0.56
CA THR A 114 2.18 -8.90 -0.98
C THR A 114 1.05 -8.64 -1.95
N LEU A 115 1.17 -9.17 -3.16
CA LEU A 115 0.19 -9.08 -4.25
C LEU A 115 -0.90 -10.15 -4.07
N LEU A 116 -2.13 -9.69 -3.90
CA LEU A 116 -3.28 -10.51 -3.53
C LEU A 116 -4.22 -10.68 -4.74
N PRO A 117 -5.09 -11.71 -4.73
CA PRO A 117 -6.15 -11.85 -5.74
C PRO A 117 -7.06 -10.62 -5.80
N GLY A 118 -7.83 -10.47 -6.88
CA GLY A 118 -8.84 -9.41 -7.02
C GLY A 118 -8.29 -7.98 -7.13
N GLY A 119 -7.06 -7.81 -7.62
CA GLY A 119 -6.45 -6.49 -7.81
C GLY A 119 -6.10 -5.80 -6.50
N MET A 120 -5.76 -6.56 -5.46
CA MET A 120 -5.36 -6.02 -4.17
C MET A 120 -3.86 -6.20 -3.91
N TYR A 121 -3.29 -5.34 -3.07
CA TYR A 121 -2.03 -5.62 -2.39
C TYR A 121 -2.06 -5.09 -0.97
N MET A 122 -1.23 -5.68 -0.11
CA MET A 122 -0.96 -5.18 1.24
C MET A 122 0.52 -4.95 1.42
N GLY A 123 0.88 -3.79 1.95
CA GLY A 123 2.24 -3.35 2.22
C GLY A 123 2.52 -3.22 3.71
N CYS A 124 3.72 -3.63 4.13
CA CYS A 124 4.21 -3.45 5.49
C CYS A 124 5.74 -3.46 5.54
N PRO A 125 6.37 -3.02 6.65
CA PRO A 125 7.77 -3.27 6.89
C PRO A 125 8.04 -4.79 6.95
N CYS A 126 9.23 -5.22 6.55
CA CYS A 126 9.65 -6.61 6.69
C CYS A 126 9.80 -7.00 8.17
N ASP A 127 10.23 -6.05 9.00
CA ASP A 127 10.43 -6.20 10.45
C ASP A 127 10.08 -4.89 11.16
N VAL A 128 8.94 -4.87 11.85
CA VAL A 128 8.48 -3.71 12.61
C VAL A 128 9.32 -3.49 13.87
N ALA A 129 9.81 -4.56 14.51
CA ALA A 129 10.66 -4.42 15.69
C ALA A 129 11.96 -3.70 15.34
N LYS A 130 12.50 -3.92 14.14
CA LYS A 130 13.63 -3.14 13.61
C LYS A 130 13.29 -1.66 13.46
N SER A 131 12.13 -1.30 12.92
CA SER A 131 11.70 0.11 12.83
C SER A 131 11.63 0.78 14.20
N VAL A 132 11.06 0.09 15.20
CA VAL A 132 10.97 0.59 16.59
C VAL A 132 12.35 0.71 17.22
N ALA A 133 13.20 -0.31 17.09
CA ALA A 133 14.56 -0.31 17.62
C ALA A 133 15.43 0.81 17.03
N GLU A 134 15.21 1.17 15.76
CA GLU A 134 15.88 2.27 15.07
C GLU A 134 15.19 3.64 15.28
N SER A 135 14.13 3.71 16.09
CA SER A 135 13.33 4.91 16.33
C SER A 135 12.83 5.55 15.02
N LYS A 136 12.35 4.73 14.09
CA LYS A 136 11.83 5.16 12.79
C LYS A 136 10.32 4.95 12.72
N PRO A 137 9.55 5.95 12.24
CA PRO A 137 8.15 5.75 11.93
C PRO A 137 8.02 4.74 10.79
N PHE A 138 6.87 4.07 10.73
CA PHE A 138 6.56 3.12 9.69
C PHE A 138 5.09 3.25 9.28
N HIS A 139 4.69 2.52 8.24
CA HIS A 139 3.30 2.52 7.81
C HIS A 139 2.87 1.13 7.34
N LEU A 140 1.57 0.89 7.34
CA LEU A 140 0.94 -0.21 6.64
C LEU A 140 0.16 0.35 5.47
N GLU A 141 0.02 -0.44 4.43
CA GLU A 141 -0.67 -0.03 3.22
C GLU A 141 -1.64 -1.11 2.77
N PHE A 142 -2.83 -0.70 2.34
CA PHE A 142 -3.76 -1.53 1.60
C PHE A 142 -4.13 -0.80 0.31
N CYS A 143 -4.11 -1.52 -0.80
CA CYS A 143 -4.57 -1.00 -2.08
C CYS A 143 -5.56 -1.96 -2.71
N TRP A 144 -6.58 -1.39 -3.34
CA TRP A 144 -7.53 -2.14 -4.15
C TRP A 144 -7.78 -1.41 -5.47
N LEU A 145 -7.54 -2.12 -6.56
CA LEU A 145 -7.90 -1.72 -7.92
C LEU A 145 -9.38 -2.03 -8.13
N GLU A 146 -10.23 -1.01 -8.10
CA GLU A 146 -11.68 -1.15 -8.32
C GLU A 146 -12.00 -1.45 -9.80
N SER A 147 -11.29 -0.79 -10.72
CA SER A 147 -11.44 -0.97 -12.15
C SER A 147 -10.16 -0.53 -12.87
N PRO A 148 -9.95 -0.89 -14.16
CA PRO A 148 -8.79 -0.45 -14.91
C PRO A 148 -8.65 1.08 -14.88
N GLY A 149 -7.51 1.58 -14.41
CA GLY A 149 -7.24 3.01 -14.26
C GLY A 149 -7.84 3.68 -13.01
N LYS A 150 -8.54 2.94 -12.14
CA LYS A 150 -9.07 3.45 -10.87
C LYS A 150 -8.71 2.54 -9.70
N ARG A 151 -7.94 3.07 -8.76
CA ARG A 151 -7.58 2.38 -7.52
C ARG A 151 -7.79 3.26 -6.31
N GLN A 152 -7.96 2.63 -5.16
CA GLN A 152 -7.91 3.27 -3.85
C GLN A 152 -6.73 2.71 -3.06
N ARG A 153 -6.11 3.58 -2.27
CA ARG A 153 -5.05 3.23 -1.31
C ARG A 153 -5.43 3.78 0.04
N LEU A 154 -5.19 2.99 1.08
CA LEU A 154 -5.29 3.40 2.47
C LEU A 154 -3.94 3.14 3.13
N VAL A 155 -3.36 4.17 3.74
CA VAL A 155 -2.09 4.09 4.44
C VAL A 155 -2.35 4.32 5.91
N ARG A 156 -1.85 3.44 6.78
CA ARG A 156 -1.91 3.61 8.23
C ARG A 156 -0.51 3.96 8.73
N THR A 157 -0.32 5.17 9.24
CA THR A 157 1.01 5.64 9.70
C THR A 157 1.15 5.44 11.20
N TYR A 158 2.29 4.91 11.60
CA TYR A 158 2.68 4.66 12.98
C TYR A 158 3.89 5.51 13.36
N ASP A 159 3.92 5.98 14.60
CA ASP A 159 5.10 6.64 15.16
C ASP A 159 6.19 5.62 15.54
N VAL A 160 7.25 6.11 16.18
CA VAL A 160 8.43 5.33 16.56
C VAL A 160 8.15 4.31 17.67
N GLU A 161 7.02 4.43 18.38
CA GLU A 161 6.58 3.53 19.45
C GLU A 161 5.54 2.52 18.95
N GLY A 162 5.14 2.61 17.68
CA GLY A 162 4.12 1.74 17.10
C GLY A 162 2.68 2.19 17.41
N LEU A 163 2.47 3.44 17.81
CA LEU A 163 1.14 4.01 17.93
C LEU A 163 0.69 4.60 16.58
N ALA A 164 -0.54 4.30 16.17
CA ALA A 164 -1.08 4.83 14.93
C ALA A 164 -1.44 6.33 15.07
N VAL A 165 -0.84 7.17 14.24
CA VAL A 165 -0.96 8.64 14.33
C VAL A 165 -1.84 9.25 13.25
N SER A 166 -1.95 8.61 12.07
CA SER A 166 -2.78 9.10 10.96
C SER A 166 -3.21 7.99 9.98
N SER A 167 -4.18 8.33 9.15
CA SER A 167 -4.63 7.55 7.99
C SER A 167 -4.89 8.42 6.76
#